data_AF-A0A7T8KAY3-F1
#
_entry.id   AF-A0A7T8KAY3-F1
#
_cell.length_a   1.000
_cell.length_b   1.000
_cell.length_c   1.000
_cell.angle_alpha   90.00
_cell.angle_beta   90.00
_cell.angle_gamma   90.00
#
_symmetry.space_group_name_H-M   'P 1'
#
loop_
_entity.id
_entity.type
_entity.pdbx_description
1 polymer ?
#
loop_
_entity_poly.entity_id
_entity_poly.type
_entity_poly.pdbx_seq_one_letter_code
_entity_poly.pdbx_strand_id
1 'polypeptide(L)'
;QAQVYQKEDRLEFQIHGHEGPNSYRYGYDTGHGYNRQFRYEEKDKDGMVHGRYGYFDPYGKLHVVNYSSHPEHGYKASGDGLPTR
;
A
#
# COMPACT_ATOMS: atom_id res chain seq x y z
N GLN A 1 19.47 -12.87 23.48
CA GLN A 1 19.12 -12.92 22.04
C GLN A 1 17.61 -12.73 21.96
N ALA A 2 17.13 -11.70 21.25
CA ALA A 2 15.70 -11.46 21.13
C ALA A 2 15.08 -12.51 20.19
N GLN A 3 14.23 -13.36 20.74
CA GLN A 3 13.48 -14.35 19.98
C GLN A 3 12.30 -13.64 19.32
N VAL A 4 12.38 -13.45 18.00
CA VAL A 4 11.25 -13.01 17.19
C VAL A 4 10.30 -14.21 17.10
N TYR A 5 9.19 -14.16 17.84
CA TYR A 5 8.14 -15.17 17.74
C TYR A 5 7.41 -14.99 16.41
N GLN A 6 7.79 -15.81 15.42
CA GLN A 6 7.14 -15.92 14.12
C GLN A 6 5.77 -16.59 14.25
N LYS A 7 4.74 -15.79 14.50
CA LYS A 7 3.35 -16.20 14.36
C LYS A 7 2.52 -14.93 14.10
N GLU A 8 2.05 -14.73 12.86
CA GLU A 8 0.97 -13.77 12.54
C GLU A 8 1.31 -12.26 12.44
N ASP A 9 2.44 -11.85 11.87
CA ASP A 9 2.82 -10.42 11.94
C ASP A 9 2.05 -9.53 10.95
N ARG A 10 0.84 -9.16 11.37
CA ARG A 10 0.17 -7.94 10.95
C ARG A 10 1.19 -6.80 10.99
N LEU A 11 1.25 -6.03 9.93
CA LEU A 11 2.14 -4.87 9.83
C LEU A 11 1.29 -3.61 9.86
N GLU A 12 1.76 -2.58 10.54
CA GLU A 12 1.26 -1.22 10.42
C GLU A 12 2.42 -0.26 10.67
N PHE A 13 2.55 0.77 9.85
CA PHE A 13 3.54 1.80 10.05
C PHE A 13 3.08 3.13 9.45
N GLN A 14 3.63 4.21 10.01
CA GLN A 14 3.47 5.55 9.51
C GLN A 14 4.74 6.35 9.79
N ILE A 15 5.30 6.97 8.76
CA ILE A 15 6.55 7.72 8.80
C ILE A 15 6.30 9.05 8.10
N HIS A 16 6.66 10.15 8.74
CA HIS A 16 6.56 11.49 8.17
C HIS A 16 7.96 12.08 8.03
N GLY A 17 8.15 13.00 7.08
CA GLY A 17 9.39 13.76 6.99
C GLY A 17 10.58 13.00 6.39
N HIS A 18 10.39 11.76 5.92
CA HIS A 18 11.48 10.86 5.51
C HIS A 18 12.34 11.40 4.34
N GLU A 19 11.76 12.25 3.49
CA GLU A 19 12.43 12.92 2.37
C GLU A 19 12.17 14.44 2.36
N GLY A 20 11.68 15.01 3.47
CA GLY A 20 11.33 16.43 3.61
C GLY A 20 9.96 16.66 4.26
N PRO A 21 9.62 17.89 4.65
CA PRO A 21 8.48 18.19 5.53
C PRO A 21 7.12 17.77 4.97
N ASN A 22 7.01 17.64 3.64
CA ASN A 22 5.77 17.26 2.95
C ASN A 22 5.68 15.77 2.61
N SER A 23 6.71 14.98 2.91
CA SER A 23 6.82 13.57 2.54
C SER A 23 6.26 12.64 3.63
N TYR A 24 5.72 11.50 3.22
CA TYR A 24 5.30 10.44 4.14
C TYR A 24 5.41 9.05 3.52
N ARG A 25 5.46 8.03 4.37
CA ARG A 25 5.19 6.63 4.04
C ARG A 25 4.22 6.07 5.05
N TYR A 26 3.20 5.36 4.61
CA TYR A 26 2.40 4.54 5.50
C TYR A 26 2.03 3.23 4.83
N GLY A 27 1.69 2.25 5.66
CA GLY A 27 1.17 1.01 5.16
C GLY A 27 0.68 0.11 6.27
N TYR A 28 -0.11 -0.87 5.86
CA TYR A 28 -0.55 -1.95 6.73
C TYR A 28 -0.67 -3.25 5.95
N ASP A 29 -0.62 -4.37 6.68
CA ASP A 29 -0.95 -5.70 6.22
C ASP A 29 -1.72 -6.41 7.34
N THR A 30 -2.93 -6.89 7.06
CA THR A 30 -3.74 -7.59 8.07
C THR A 30 -3.28 -9.02 8.32
N GLY A 31 -2.15 -9.44 7.75
CA GLY A 31 -1.44 -10.67 8.09
C GLY A 31 -1.82 -11.82 7.17
N HIS A 32 -2.28 -12.93 7.73
CA HIS A 32 -2.65 -14.12 6.95
C HIS A 32 -4.16 -14.39 7.00
N GLY A 33 -4.63 -15.20 6.07
CA GLY A 33 -6.00 -15.68 6.03
C GLY A 33 -6.82 -15.07 4.90
N TYR A 34 -8.06 -15.54 4.80
CA TYR A 34 -8.97 -15.23 3.71
C TYR A 34 -9.39 -13.75 3.66
N ASN A 35 -9.31 -13.05 4.79
CA ASN A 35 -9.61 -11.62 4.90
C ASN A 35 -8.34 -10.75 4.90
N ARG A 36 -7.21 -11.26 4.37
CA ARG A 36 -5.98 -10.46 4.26
C ARG A 36 -6.22 -9.28 3.34
N GLN A 37 -5.84 -8.10 3.81
CA GLN A 37 -5.84 -6.85 3.10
C GLN A 37 -4.53 -6.13 3.39
N PHE A 38 -4.01 -5.39 2.42
CA PHE A 38 -2.82 -4.58 2.62
C PHE A 38 -2.92 -3.27 1.88
N ARG A 39 -2.18 -2.27 2.36
CA ARG A 39 -1.91 -1.03 1.64
C ARG A 39 -0.50 -0.57 1.92
N TYR A 40 0.14 0.00 0.90
CA TYR A 40 1.37 0.77 1.00
C TYR A 40 1.17 2.06 0.22
N GLU A 41 1.53 3.19 0.80
CA GLU A 41 1.54 4.47 0.12
C GLU A 41 2.72 5.32 0.57
N GLU A 42 3.29 6.02 -0.40
CA GLU A 42 4.39 6.95 -0.22
C GLU A 42 4.06 8.24 -0.95
N LYS A 43 4.39 9.35 -0.32
CA LYS A 43 4.42 10.66 -0.95
C LYS A 43 5.83 11.22 -0.81
N ASP A 44 6.43 11.57 -1.93
CA ASP A 44 7.75 12.19 -1.96
C ASP A 44 7.68 13.69 -1.58
N LYS A 45 8.84 14.35 -1.59
CA LYS A 45 8.96 15.79 -1.31
C LYS A 45 8.28 16.69 -2.36
N ASP A 46 8.16 16.21 -3.59
CA ASP A 46 7.62 16.94 -4.74
C ASP A 46 6.09 16.77 -4.83
N GLY A 47 5.52 15.93 -3.97
CA GLY A 47 4.08 15.69 -3.86
C GLY A 47 3.58 14.56 -4.76
N MET A 48 4.47 13.80 -5.40
CA MET A 48 4.08 12.58 -6.10
C MET A 48 3.68 11.53 -5.09
N VAL A 49 2.50 10.96 -5.27
CA VAL A 49 2.02 9.84 -4.48
C VAL A 49 2.15 8.57 -5.31
N HIS A 50 2.72 7.52 -4.71
CA HIS A 50 2.72 6.17 -5.26
C HIS A 50 2.20 5.21 -4.19
N GLY A 51 1.34 4.30 -4.59
CA GLY A 51 0.86 3.31 -3.66
C GLY A 51 0.28 2.09 -4.33
N ARG A 52 -0.02 1.11 -3.49
CA ARG A 52 -0.73 -0.09 -3.88
C ARG A 52 -1.59 -0.57 -2.73
N TYR A 53 -2.75 -1.12 -3.06
CA TYR A 53 -3.56 -1.88 -2.11
C TYR A 53 -3.94 -3.22 -2.71
N GLY A 54 -4.25 -4.17 -1.85
CA GLY A 54 -4.76 -5.46 -2.29
C GLY A 54 -5.62 -6.15 -1.27
N TYR A 55 -6.50 -7.02 -1.77
CA TYR A 55 -7.46 -7.78 -1.00
C TYR A 55 -7.76 -9.11 -1.71
N PHE A 56 -8.13 -10.13 -0.94
CA PHE A 56 -8.65 -11.37 -1.51
C PHE A 56 -10.15 -11.25 -1.77
N ASP A 57 -10.61 -11.75 -2.93
CA ASP A 57 -12.04 -11.88 -3.23
C ASP A 57 -12.64 -13.16 -2.61
N PRO A 58 -13.97 -13.37 -2.73
CA PRO A 58 -14.61 -14.55 -2.18
C PRO A 58 -14.12 -15.90 -2.77
N TYR A 59 -13.39 -15.89 -3.88
CA TYR A 59 -12.82 -17.09 -4.49
C TYR A 59 -11.35 -17.29 -4.10
N GLY A 60 -10.81 -16.43 -3.23
CA GLY A 60 -9.41 -16.48 -2.81
C GLY A 60 -8.44 -15.94 -3.86
N LYS A 61 -8.92 -15.20 -4.87
CA LYS A 61 -8.05 -14.51 -5.82
C LYS A 61 -7.60 -13.19 -5.20
N LEU A 62 -6.28 -12.93 -5.21
CA LEU A 62 -5.72 -11.66 -4.79
C LEU A 62 -5.93 -10.61 -5.89
N HIS A 63 -6.63 -9.53 -5.54
CA HIS A 63 -6.75 -8.32 -6.36
C HIS A 63 -5.74 -7.30 -5.87
N VAL A 64 -4.96 -6.73 -6.79
CA VAL A 64 -3.99 -5.68 -6.49
C VAL A 64 -4.22 -4.52 -7.43
N VAL A 65 -4.28 -3.32 -6.84
CA VAL A 65 -4.33 -2.06 -7.57
C VAL A 65 -3.09 -1.25 -7.23
N ASN A 66 -2.35 -0.87 -8.25
CA ASN A 66 -1.27 0.10 -8.17
C ASN A 66 -1.81 1.44 -8.61
N TYR A 67 -1.45 2.50 -7.88
CA TYR A 67 -1.89 3.84 -8.18
C TYR A 67 -0.76 4.85 -8.01
N SER A 68 -0.90 5.95 -8.73
CA SER A 68 -0.05 7.12 -8.63
C SER A 68 -0.89 8.39 -8.71
N SER A 69 -0.50 9.44 -8.00
CA SER A 69 -1.07 10.77 -8.13
C SER A 69 0.03 11.78 -8.34
N HIS A 70 -0.01 12.48 -9.47
CA HIS A 70 0.92 13.56 -9.79
C HIS A 70 0.26 14.91 -9.48
N PRO A 71 0.97 15.91 -8.92
CA PRO A 71 0.40 17.23 -8.63
C PRO A 71 -0.28 17.89 -9.83
N GLU A 72 0.33 17.79 -11.02
CA GLU A 72 -0.20 18.34 -12.27
C GLU A 72 -1.07 17.37 -13.10
N HIS A 73 -0.71 16.08 -13.17
CA HIS A 73 -1.38 15.12 -14.06
C HIS A 73 -2.48 14.29 -13.37
N GLY A 74 -2.68 14.48 -12.07
CA GLY A 74 -3.72 13.83 -11.28
C GLY A 74 -3.50 12.33 -11.09
N TYR A 75 -4.61 11.64 -10.79
CA TYR A 75 -4.62 10.23 -10.40
C TYR A 75 -4.61 9.28 -11.60
N LYS A 76 -3.81 8.21 -11.48
CA LYS A 76 -3.78 7.08 -12.40
C LYS A 76 -3.75 5.79 -11.59
N ALA A 77 -4.45 4.76 -12.07
CA ALA A 77 -4.46 3.44 -11.44
C ALA A 77 -4.46 2.32 -12.48
N SER A 78 -3.91 1.18 -12.08
CA SER A 78 -3.85 -0.05 -12.88
C SER A 78 -3.94 -1.25 -11.94
N GLY A 79 -4.57 -2.33 -12.38
CA GLY A 79 -4.77 -3.50 -11.53
C GLY A 79 -5.83 -4.44 -12.07
N ASP A 80 -6.01 -5.56 -11.36
CA ASP A 80 -7.06 -6.54 -11.68
C ASP A 80 -8.45 -5.89 -11.59
N GLY A 81 -9.29 -6.12 -12.60
CA GLY A 81 -10.65 -5.57 -12.66
C GLY A 81 -10.76 -4.08 -13.01
N LEU A 82 -9.65 -3.36 -13.23
CA LEU A 82 -9.69 -1.99 -13.75
C LEU A 82 -9.67 -2.00 -15.29
N PRO A 83 -10.47 -1.13 -15.95
CA PRO A 83 -10.40 -0.99 -17.40
C PRO A 83 -9.00 -0.50 -17.80
N THR A 84 -8.34 -1.25 -18.69
CA THR A 84 -7.13 -0.76 -19.35
C THR A 84 -7.52 0.39 -20.27
N ARG A 85 -7.01 1.58 -19.97
CA ARG A 85 -7.17 2.75 -20.83
C ARG A 85 -6.25 2.69 -22.04
#